data_AF-A0A290Q723-F1
#
_entry.id   AF-A0A290Q723-F1
#
_cell.length_a   1.000
_cell.length_b   1.000
_cell.length_c   1.000
_cell.angle_alpha   90.00
_cell.angle_beta   90.00
_cell.angle_gamma   90.00
#
_symmetry.space_group_name_H-M   'P 1'
#
loop_
_entity.id
_entity.type
_entity.pdbx_description
1 polymer ?
#
loop_
_entity_poly.entity_id
_entity_poly.type
_entity_poly.pdbx_seq_one_letter_code
_entity_poly.pdbx_strand_id
1 'polypeptide(L)'
;MNFYSSRLRRLFAAGAVAAGLGFTASSSHAETLYGLTFFDNQLISVDTTTGAGSLIAPLSESVSGYGLAFRGSSLYTFDSVMNRVREIDIMNGQLTSSIDVGFSNLIGEGDIAFRSDGIGFLSSALNATTFEPTNDLFSFDVTLGTSTRIGTTSVVLDGMAFNGGNLYGIGQEGDAGLYLVNQTTAELTLIGLLGIKADSPFGALAFGADGALYTSVNDRLYMVDAMTGVAAEIDPLVLDIGFSSVSGLAAMAGASGAVPEPSTYGLMSAGACLVLVYLKRRKQSKAAA
;
A
#
# COMPACT_ATOMS: atom_id res chain seq x y z
N MET A 1 39.99 65.47 12.80
CA MET A 1 39.06 65.43 13.95
C MET A 1 38.21 64.17 13.78
N ASN A 2 38.64 63.00 14.29
CA ASN A 2 38.47 62.47 15.67
C ASN A 2 37.01 62.57 16.13
N PHE A 3 36.25 61.52 16.47
CA PHE A 3 36.49 60.34 17.34
C PHE A 3 35.60 59.14 16.87
N TYR A 4 36.04 57.86 16.87
CA TYR A 4 35.92 56.84 17.95
C TYR A 4 34.51 56.82 18.64
N SER A 5 33.79 55.71 18.87
CA SER A 5 34.21 54.38 19.34
C SER A 5 33.04 53.37 19.44
N SER A 6 33.36 52.10 19.13
CA SER A 6 33.05 50.83 19.83
C SER A 6 31.69 50.55 20.54
N ARG A 7 31.03 49.49 20.03
CA ARG A 7 30.63 48.22 20.71
C ARG A 7 29.74 48.22 21.97
N LEU A 8 28.82 47.24 21.94
CA LEU A 8 28.20 46.43 23.01
C LEU A 8 26.94 46.97 23.72
N ARG A 9 25.77 46.37 23.44
CA ARG A 9 25.19 45.29 24.29
C ARG A 9 23.92 44.66 23.69
N ARG A 10 23.99 43.33 23.66
CA ARG A 10 23.03 42.27 23.36
C ARG A 10 21.59 42.53 23.83
N LEU A 11 20.63 42.17 22.97
CA LEU A 11 19.39 41.53 23.40
C LEU A 11 19.17 40.29 22.52
N PHE A 12 19.26 39.14 23.17
CA PHE A 12 18.80 37.85 22.65
C PHE A 12 17.28 37.88 22.58
N ALA A 13 16.71 37.46 21.46
CA ALA A 13 15.38 36.87 21.42
C ALA A 13 15.34 35.82 20.31
N ALA A 14 15.14 34.58 20.74
CA ALA A 14 14.96 33.40 19.92
C ALA A 14 13.69 33.50 19.08
N GLY A 15 13.69 32.86 17.90
CA GLY A 15 12.52 32.75 17.05
C GLY A 15 12.70 31.69 15.96
N ALA A 16 12.41 30.45 16.34
CA ALA A 16 12.06 29.29 15.51
C ALA A 16 12.77 29.11 14.15
N VAL A 17 13.75 28.21 14.12
CA VAL A 17 14.02 27.44 12.90
C VAL A 17 12.90 26.40 12.80
N ALA A 18 11.88 26.70 11.99
CA ALA A 18 10.98 25.68 11.50
C ALA A 18 11.79 24.82 10.51
N ALA A 19 12.33 23.71 10.99
CA ALA A 19 12.73 22.62 10.12
C ALA A 19 11.45 21.96 9.60
N GLY A 20 10.79 22.64 8.65
CA GLY A 20 9.84 21.99 7.77
C GLY A 20 10.66 21.05 6.89
N LEU A 21 10.83 19.82 7.33
CA LEU A 21 11.10 18.70 6.43
C LEU A 21 9.84 18.59 5.57
N GLY A 22 9.84 19.37 4.48
CA GLY A 22 8.85 19.25 3.45
C GLY A 22 8.93 17.82 2.93
N PHE A 23 7.87 17.06 3.17
CA PHE A 23 7.46 16.06 2.21
C PHE A 23 7.38 16.78 0.87
N THR A 24 8.40 16.62 0.03
CA THR A 24 8.15 16.75 -1.39
C THR A 24 7.28 15.55 -1.68
N ALA A 25 5.96 15.78 -1.72
CA ALA A 25 5.06 14.83 -2.36
C ALA A 25 5.68 14.54 -3.72
N SER A 26 6.32 13.37 -3.85
CA SER A 26 6.50 12.75 -5.15
C SER A 26 5.13 12.83 -5.78
N SER A 27 5.04 13.38 -7.00
CA SER A 27 3.79 13.51 -7.73
C SER A 27 3.01 12.20 -7.59
N SER A 28 2.01 12.19 -6.73
CA SER A 28 1.22 10.99 -6.46
C SER A 28 0.49 10.75 -7.77
N HIS A 29 0.95 9.74 -8.51
CA HIS A 29 0.11 9.23 -9.57
C HIS A 29 -1.15 8.77 -8.86
N ALA A 30 -2.31 9.29 -9.29
CA ALA A 30 -3.59 8.77 -8.83
C ALA A 30 -3.59 7.27 -9.13
N GLU A 31 -3.46 6.48 -8.08
CA GLU A 31 -3.50 5.04 -8.14
C GLU A 31 -4.83 4.61 -7.54
N THR A 32 -5.38 3.54 -8.09
CA THR A 32 -6.58 2.92 -7.56
C THR A 32 -6.16 1.68 -6.79
N LEU A 33 -6.43 1.67 -5.48
CA LEU A 33 -6.44 0.44 -4.71
C LEU A 33 -7.77 -0.27 -4.91
N TYR A 34 -7.76 -1.58 -4.81
CA TYR A 34 -8.95 -2.39 -4.68
C TYR A 34 -9.14 -2.71 -3.22
N GLY A 35 -10.39 -2.66 -2.74
CA GLY A 35 -10.75 -2.98 -1.38
C GLY A 35 -11.83 -4.07 -1.33
N LEU A 36 -11.85 -4.81 -0.24
CA LEU A 36 -12.91 -5.77 0.09
C LEU A 36 -13.57 -5.36 1.40
N THR A 37 -14.90 -5.27 1.42
CA THR A 37 -15.68 -5.03 2.65
C THR A 37 -16.10 -6.36 3.27
N PHE A 38 -15.79 -6.56 4.55
CA PHE A 38 -16.02 -7.82 5.25
C PHE A 38 -17.50 -8.22 5.32
N PHE A 39 -18.36 -7.34 5.85
CA PHE A 39 -19.76 -7.68 6.08
C PHE A 39 -20.62 -7.55 4.81
N ASP A 40 -20.39 -6.52 4.01
CA ASP A 40 -21.23 -6.24 2.84
C ASP A 40 -20.83 -7.04 1.60
N ASN A 41 -19.70 -7.77 1.64
CA ASN A 41 -19.18 -8.56 0.52
C ASN A 41 -19.07 -7.75 -0.78
N GLN A 42 -18.51 -6.54 -0.70
CA GLN A 42 -18.36 -5.63 -1.83
C GLN A 42 -16.91 -5.53 -2.25
N LEU A 43 -16.68 -5.63 -3.55
CA LEU A 43 -15.45 -5.17 -4.18
C LEU A 43 -15.57 -3.66 -4.43
N ILE A 44 -14.62 -2.90 -3.91
CA ILE A 44 -14.55 -1.45 -4.05
C ILE A 44 -13.23 -1.04 -4.70
N SER A 45 -13.24 0.15 -5.29
CA SER A 45 -12.04 0.90 -5.63
C SER A 45 -11.81 1.98 -4.58
N VAL A 46 -10.57 2.35 -4.30
CA VAL A 46 -10.20 3.43 -3.39
C VAL A 46 -9.18 4.33 -4.08
N ASP A 47 -9.50 5.62 -4.17
CA ASP A 47 -8.63 6.64 -4.74
C ASP A 47 -7.54 7.03 -3.72
N THR A 48 -6.26 6.85 -4.06
CA THR A 48 -5.15 7.12 -3.14
C THR A 48 -4.85 8.60 -2.91
N THR A 49 -5.47 9.51 -3.67
CA THR A 49 -5.29 10.96 -3.52
C THR A 49 -6.31 11.55 -2.55
N THR A 50 -7.52 10.99 -2.53
CA THR A 50 -8.65 11.49 -1.72
C THR A 50 -9.02 10.54 -0.59
N GLY A 51 -8.63 9.27 -0.65
CA GLY A 51 -9.11 8.22 0.24
C GLY A 51 -10.56 7.80 -0.02
N ALA A 52 -11.25 8.40 -1.00
CA ALA A 52 -12.64 8.09 -1.30
C ALA A 52 -12.77 6.74 -2.01
N GLY A 53 -13.70 5.91 -1.52
CA GLY A 53 -14.07 4.66 -2.14
C GLY A 53 -15.15 4.82 -3.21
N SER A 54 -15.23 3.85 -4.11
CA SER A 54 -16.33 3.70 -5.07
C SER A 54 -16.64 2.22 -5.27
N LEU A 55 -17.93 1.87 -5.22
CA LEU A 55 -18.38 0.49 -5.43
C LEU A 55 -18.04 0.05 -6.86
N ILE A 56 -17.34 -1.08 -6.98
CA ILE A 56 -17.18 -1.76 -8.26
C ILE A 56 -18.38 -2.70 -8.45
N ALA A 57 -18.52 -3.68 -7.54
CA ALA A 57 -19.62 -4.63 -7.57
C ALA A 57 -19.75 -5.37 -6.22
N PRO A 58 -20.96 -5.83 -5.85
CA PRO A 58 -21.09 -6.91 -4.87
C PRO A 58 -20.43 -8.19 -5.40
N LEU A 59 -19.86 -8.99 -4.50
CA LEU A 59 -19.34 -10.31 -4.87
C LEU A 59 -20.48 -11.27 -5.22
N SER A 60 -20.22 -12.20 -6.15
CA SER A 60 -21.21 -13.17 -6.62
C SER A 60 -21.65 -14.17 -5.56
N GLU A 61 -20.82 -14.39 -4.56
CA GLU A 61 -21.10 -15.20 -3.38
C GLU A 61 -20.53 -14.48 -2.15
N SER A 62 -21.08 -14.78 -0.98
CA SER A 62 -20.48 -14.29 0.25
C SER A 62 -19.18 -15.05 0.51
N VAL A 63 -18.09 -14.29 0.57
CA VAL A 63 -16.82 -14.74 1.11
C VAL A 63 -16.67 -13.97 2.41
N SER A 64 -16.50 -14.66 3.53
CA SER A 64 -16.06 -14.01 4.77
C SER A 64 -14.60 -13.63 4.59
N GLY A 65 -14.34 -12.74 3.64
CA GLY A 65 -13.09 -12.61 2.92
C GLY A 65 -12.07 -11.88 3.74
N TYR A 66 -10.94 -12.55 3.95
CA TYR A 66 -9.78 -11.97 4.60
C TYR A 66 -8.78 -11.61 3.54
N GLY A 67 -8.42 -10.34 3.55
CA GLY A 67 -7.38 -9.86 2.68
C GLY A 67 -7.73 -9.80 1.21
N LEU A 68 -6.83 -9.14 0.50
CA LEU A 68 -6.94 -8.96 -0.93
C LEU A 68 -5.53 -8.83 -1.50
N ALA A 69 -5.16 -9.65 -2.48
CA ALA A 69 -3.85 -9.53 -3.09
C ALA A 69 -3.85 -9.90 -4.57
N PHE A 70 -3.06 -9.15 -5.34
CA PHE A 70 -2.77 -9.51 -6.72
C PHE A 70 -1.65 -10.55 -6.80
N ARG A 71 -1.84 -11.54 -7.68
CA ARG A 71 -0.78 -12.39 -8.22
C ARG A 71 -0.77 -12.21 -9.73
N GLY A 72 0.18 -11.41 -10.24
CA GLY A 72 0.12 -10.94 -11.61
C GLY A 72 -1.10 -10.04 -11.81
N SER A 73 -1.92 -10.33 -12.82
CA SER A 73 -3.17 -9.59 -13.10
C SER A 73 -4.40 -10.14 -12.38
N SER A 74 -4.28 -11.26 -11.68
CA SER A 74 -5.41 -11.92 -11.01
C SER A 74 -5.49 -11.47 -9.56
N LEU A 75 -6.70 -11.07 -9.15
CA LEU A 75 -7.00 -10.65 -7.78
C LEU A 75 -7.53 -11.84 -6.98
N TYR A 76 -6.99 -12.03 -5.78
CA TYR A 76 -7.39 -13.12 -4.90
C TYR A 76 -7.84 -12.60 -3.54
N THR A 77 -8.66 -13.39 -2.85
CA THR A 77 -8.99 -13.27 -1.42
C THR A 77 -8.98 -14.66 -0.78
N PHE A 78 -8.90 -14.74 0.55
CA PHE A 78 -9.14 -15.99 1.26
C PHE A 78 -10.57 -16.06 1.79
N ASP A 79 -11.31 -17.07 1.35
CA ASP A 79 -12.66 -17.38 1.81
C ASP A 79 -12.58 -18.39 2.96
N SER A 80 -12.78 -17.89 4.18
CA SER A 80 -12.74 -18.73 5.38
C SER A 80 -13.98 -19.57 5.59
N VAL A 81 -15.09 -19.28 4.91
CA VAL A 81 -16.28 -20.13 4.97
C VAL A 81 -15.98 -21.45 4.30
N MET A 82 -15.29 -21.40 3.16
CA MET A 82 -14.92 -22.60 2.40
C MET A 82 -13.51 -23.12 2.70
N ASN A 83 -12.67 -22.36 3.41
CA ASN A 83 -11.22 -22.59 3.53
C ASN A 83 -10.56 -22.70 2.14
N ARG A 84 -10.79 -21.70 1.29
CA ARG A 84 -10.34 -21.67 -0.12
C ARG A 84 -9.76 -20.31 -0.47
N VAL A 85 -8.77 -20.31 -1.35
CA VAL A 85 -8.36 -19.07 -2.03
C VAL A 85 -9.31 -18.88 -3.22
N ARG A 86 -9.92 -17.70 -3.32
CA ARG A 86 -10.88 -17.35 -4.38
C ARG A 86 -10.26 -16.30 -5.29
N GLU A 87 -10.45 -16.46 -6.60
CA GLU A 87 -10.11 -15.43 -7.58
C GLU A 87 -11.33 -14.56 -7.85
N ILE A 88 -11.12 -13.25 -7.97
CA ILE A 88 -12.18 -12.24 -8.17
C ILE A 88 -11.96 -11.57 -9.52
N ASP A 89 -13.00 -11.56 -10.36
CA ASP A 89 -13.06 -10.69 -11.54
C ASP A 89 -13.30 -9.25 -11.10
N ILE A 90 -12.28 -8.42 -11.29
CA ILE A 90 -12.26 -7.02 -10.87
C ILE A 90 -13.27 -6.12 -11.60
N MET A 91 -13.89 -6.60 -12.68
CA MET A 91 -14.85 -5.81 -13.46
C MET A 91 -16.28 -5.93 -12.92
N ASN A 92 -16.59 -7.02 -12.22
CA ASN A 92 -17.97 -7.39 -11.90
C ASN A 92 -18.14 -8.16 -10.58
N GLY A 93 -17.06 -8.39 -9.82
CA GLY A 93 -17.11 -9.10 -8.53
C GLY A 93 -17.40 -10.59 -8.62
N GLN A 94 -17.36 -11.20 -9.82
CA GLN A 94 -17.57 -12.64 -9.96
C GLN A 94 -16.40 -13.43 -9.38
N LEU A 95 -16.69 -14.47 -8.62
CA LEU A 95 -15.68 -15.42 -8.13
C LEU A 95 -15.40 -16.46 -9.22
N THR A 96 -14.23 -16.37 -9.87
CA THR A 96 -13.90 -17.14 -11.08
C THR A 96 -13.17 -18.45 -10.80
N SER A 97 -12.50 -18.55 -9.65
CA SER A 97 -11.76 -19.74 -9.20
C SER A 97 -12.03 -20.04 -7.72
N SER A 98 -11.98 -21.32 -7.35
CA SER A 98 -11.99 -21.77 -5.96
C SER A 98 -10.90 -22.83 -5.77
N ILE A 99 -9.88 -22.49 -4.99
CA ILE A 99 -8.62 -23.23 -4.93
C ILE A 99 -8.43 -23.77 -3.52
N ASP A 100 -8.34 -25.10 -3.41
CA ASP A 100 -7.90 -25.77 -2.20
C ASP A 100 -6.37 -25.70 -2.14
N VAL A 101 -5.84 -24.99 -1.14
CA VAL A 101 -4.41 -24.94 -0.86
C VAL A 101 -4.03 -25.74 0.38
N GLY A 102 -4.92 -26.61 0.86
CA GLY A 102 -4.68 -27.50 2.00
C GLY A 102 -4.84 -26.84 3.37
N PHE A 103 -5.46 -25.66 3.44
CA PHE A 103 -5.88 -25.08 4.72
C PHE A 103 -7.04 -25.86 5.30
N SER A 104 -7.05 -25.98 6.62
CA SER A 104 -8.23 -26.47 7.34
C SER A 104 -8.36 -25.73 8.65
N ASN A 105 -9.62 -25.55 9.08
CA ASN A 105 -9.95 -25.08 10.42
C ASN A 105 -9.42 -23.65 10.73
N LEU A 106 -9.42 -22.76 9.73
CA LEU A 106 -9.06 -21.35 9.88
C LEU A 106 -10.32 -20.47 9.79
N ILE A 107 -10.51 -19.58 10.77
CA ILE A 107 -11.50 -18.49 10.74
C ILE A 107 -10.89 -17.24 11.37
N GLY A 108 -11.66 -16.14 11.43
CA GLY A 108 -11.22 -14.89 12.05
C GLY A 108 -10.31 -14.07 11.13
N GLU A 109 -9.92 -12.87 11.55
CA GLU A 109 -9.20 -11.94 10.68
C GLU A 109 -7.82 -12.42 10.21
N GLY A 110 -7.28 -11.68 9.26
CA GLY A 110 -6.04 -11.98 8.56
C GLY A 110 -5.96 -11.26 7.23
N ASP A 111 -4.85 -11.45 6.54
CA ASP A 111 -4.68 -10.98 5.17
C ASP A 111 -4.00 -12.07 4.33
N ILE A 112 -4.06 -11.89 3.01
CA ILE A 112 -3.23 -12.63 2.07
C ILE A 112 -2.26 -11.68 1.37
N ALA A 113 -1.05 -12.15 1.08
CA ALA A 113 -0.09 -11.39 0.29
C ALA A 113 0.70 -12.32 -0.63
N PHE A 114 0.95 -11.90 -1.87
CA PHE A 114 1.79 -12.66 -2.80
C PHE A 114 3.18 -12.06 -2.93
N ARG A 115 4.18 -12.92 -2.81
CA ARG A 115 5.54 -12.61 -3.19
C ARG A 115 5.69 -12.67 -4.72
N SER A 116 6.71 -12.00 -5.24
CA SER A 116 6.96 -11.91 -6.69
C SER A 116 7.24 -13.23 -7.40
N ASP A 117 7.64 -14.28 -6.68
CA ASP A 117 7.77 -15.65 -7.20
C ASP A 117 6.43 -16.41 -7.27
N GLY A 118 5.33 -15.77 -6.85
CA GLY A 118 3.98 -16.32 -6.89
C GLY A 118 3.59 -17.14 -5.67
N ILE A 119 4.46 -17.27 -4.67
CA ILE A 119 4.13 -17.86 -3.37
C ILE A 119 3.28 -16.89 -2.57
N GLY A 120 2.13 -17.36 -2.10
CA GLY A 120 1.22 -16.63 -1.23
C GLY A 120 1.57 -16.82 0.24
N PHE A 121 1.21 -15.85 1.05
CA PHE A 121 1.27 -15.88 2.50
C PHE A 121 -0.11 -15.54 3.06
N LEU A 122 -0.52 -16.24 4.11
CA LEU A 122 -1.80 -16.04 4.81
C LEU A 122 -1.51 -15.88 6.29
N SER A 123 -1.98 -14.80 6.91
CA SER A 123 -2.13 -14.71 8.35
C SER A 123 -3.55 -15.17 8.72
N SER A 124 -3.69 -15.86 9.84
CA SER A 124 -5.00 -16.23 10.37
C SER A 124 -5.05 -16.00 11.87
N ALA A 125 -6.14 -15.39 12.33
CA ALA A 125 -6.34 -15.03 13.71
C ALA A 125 -6.82 -16.20 14.56
N LEU A 126 -7.78 -17.04 14.09
CA LEU A 126 -8.52 -17.96 14.97
C LEU A 126 -8.63 -19.39 14.44
N ASN A 127 -8.72 -20.33 15.38
CA ASN A 127 -9.09 -21.72 15.12
C ASN A 127 -10.61 -21.85 14.90
N ALA A 128 -11.05 -22.49 13.80
CA ALA A 128 -12.48 -22.60 13.47
C ALA A 128 -13.33 -23.40 14.45
N THR A 129 -12.72 -24.25 15.26
CA THR A 129 -13.42 -25.11 16.22
C THR A 129 -13.44 -24.49 17.61
N THR A 130 -12.31 -23.93 18.06
CA THR A 130 -12.16 -23.45 19.44
C THR A 130 -12.36 -21.95 19.58
N PHE A 131 -12.33 -21.19 18.48
CA PHE A 131 -12.30 -19.71 18.46
C PHE A 131 -11.14 -19.12 19.27
N GLU A 132 -10.10 -19.92 19.53
CA GLU A 132 -8.89 -19.48 20.21
C GLU A 132 -7.93 -18.86 19.20
N PRO A 133 -7.20 -17.80 19.58
CA PRO A 133 -6.17 -17.21 18.74
C PRO A 133 -5.10 -18.23 18.33
N THR A 134 -4.83 -18.31 17.04
CA THR A 134 -3.73 -19.11 16.46
C THR A 134 -2.57 -18.21 16.05
N ASN A 135 -2.86 -17.02 15.53
CA ASN A 135 -1.91 -16.05 14.98
C ASN A 135 -0.94 -16.71 13.99
N ASP A 136 -1.43 -17.70 13.25
CA ASP A 136 -0.61 -18.55 12.43
C ASP A 136 -0.25 -17.84 11.12
N LEU A 137 1.01 -17.98 10.71
CA LEU A 137 1.47 -17.58 9.39
C LEU A 137 1.67 -18.84 8.54
N PHE A 138 1.09 -18.82 7.35
CA PHE A 138 1.25 -19.87 6.35
C PHE A 138 1.92 -19.32 5.09
N SER A 139 2.66 -20.18 4.40
CA SER A 139 2.96 -20.03 2.97
C SER A 139 2.07 -20.98 2.17
N PHE A 140 1.71 -20.59 0.95
CA PHE A 140 0.90 -21.41 0.06
C PHE A 140 1.22 -21.17 -1.43
N ASP A 141 0.85 -22.13 -2.26
CA ASP A 141 0.95 -22.07 -3.71
C ASP A 141 -0.41 -22.41 -4.32
N VAL A 142 -1.01 -21.43 -5.00
CA VAL A 142 -2.31 -21.57 -5.68
C VAL A 142 -2.25 -22.43 -6.94
N THR A 143 -1.06 -22.61 -7.52
CA THR A 143 -0.83 -23.45 -8.71
C THR A 143 -0.73 -24.91 -8.30
N LEU A 144 -0.05 -25.17 -7.19
CA LEU A 144 0.16 -26.53 -6.67
C LEU A 144 -0.97 -27.00 -5.74
N GLY A 145 -1.77 -26.08 -5.20
CA GLY A 145 -2.81 -26.40 -4.23
C GLY A 145 -2.22 -26.88 -2.90
N THR A 146 -1.10 -26.29 -2.48
CA THR A 146 -0.36 -26.72 -1.27
C THR A 146 -0.10 -25.56 -0.34
N SER A 147 0.00 -25.85 0.96
CA SER A 147 0.41 -24.88 1.99
C SER A 147 1.36 -25.50 3.01
N THR A 148 2.06 -24.65 3.73
CA THR A 148 2.92 -25.01 4.85
C THR A 148 2.80 -23.95 5.93
N ARG A 149 2.47 -24.38 7.15
CA ARG A 149 2.52 -23.52 8.33
C ARG A 149 3.97 -23.14 8.64
N ILE A 150 4.24 -21.86 8.73
CA ILE A 150 5.57 -21.31 9.04
C ILE A 150 5.74 -21.26 10.57
N GLY A 151 4.77 -20.69 11.27
CA GLY A 151 4.86 -20.47 12.71
C GLY A 151 3.68 -19.67 13.26
N THR A 152 3.82 -19.25 14.51
CA THR A 152 2.88 -18.36 15.19
C THR A 152 3.54 -16.99 15.35
N THR A 153 2.83 -15.95 14.95
CA THR A 153 3.24 -14.55 15.13
C THR A 153 2.93 -14.08 16.56
N SER A 154 3.68 -13.09 17.05
CA SER A 154 3.52 -12.58 18.42
C SER A 154 2.30 -11.70 18.64
N VAL A 155 1.66 -11.23 17.55
CA VAL A 155 0.43 -10.43 17.52
C VAL A 155 -0.42 -10.91 16.34
N VAL A 156 -1.74 -10.67 16.36
CA VAL A 156 -2.58 -10.93 15.19
C VAL A 156 -2.27 -9.87 14.12
N LEU A 157 -2.19 -10.28 12.86
CA LEU A 157 -1.98 -9.37 11.73
C LEU A 157 -3.27 -9.22 10.91
N ASP A 158 -3.82 -8.01 10.85
CA ASP A 158 -5.01 -7.67 10.05
C ASP A 158 -4.69 -7.44 8.57
N GLY A 159 -3.52 -6.86 8.29
CA GLY A 159 -3.10 -6.50 6.95
C GLY A 159 -1.68 -6.98 6.68
N MET A 160 -1.40 -7.42 5.45
CA MET A 160 -0.08 -7.83 4.99
C MET A 160 0.19 -7.37 3.55
N ALA A 161 1.41 -6.90 3.29
CA ALA A 161 1.81 -6.50 1.95
C ALA A 161 3.28 -6.78 1.68
N PHE A 162 3.58 -7.20 0.44
CA PHE A 162 4.95 -7.31 -0.03
C PHE A 162 5.45 -5.99 -0.62
N ASN A 163 6.69 -5.64 -0.32
CA ASN A 163 7.48 -4.70 -1.11
C ASN A 163 8.83 -5.34 -1.43
N GLY A 164 9.06 -5.63 -2.71
CA GLY A 164 10.17 -6.47 -3.13
C GLY A 164 10.12 -7.84 -2.47
N GLY A 165 11.16 -8.19 -1.71
CA GLY A 165 11.24 -9.46 -0.98
C GLY A 165 10.77 -9.39 0.49
N ASN A 166 10.39 -8.21 0.98
CA ASN A 166 10.02 -7.99 2.37
C ASN A 166 8.50 -8.09 2.55
N LEU A 167 8.07 -8.84 3.55
CA LEU A 167 6.68 -8.93 3.97
C LEU A 167 6.45 -8.01 5.16
N TYR A 168 5.55 -7.06 4.99
CA TYR A 168 5.09 -6.16 6.05
C TYR A 168 3.75 -6.62 6.55
N GLY A 169 3.45 -6.35 7.82
CA GLY A 169 2.13 -6.55 8.40
C GLY A 169 1.77 -5.47 9.41
N ILE A 170 0.47 -5.24 9.59
CA ILE A 170 -0.07 -4.37 10.65
C ILE A 170 -0.75 -5.22 11.72
N GLY A 171 -0.54 -4.84 12.98
CA GLY A 171 -1.23 -5.47 14.10
C GLY A 171 -2.72 -5.12 14.15
N GLN A 172 -3.48 -6.03 14.76
CA GLN A 172 -4.92 -5.88 14.98
C GLN A 172 -5.25 -5.12 16.28
N GLU A 173 -6.43 -4.49 16.32
CA GLU A 173 -7.19 -4.04 17.51
C GLU A 173 -6.33 -3.75 18.77
N GLY A 174 -5.94 -2.49 18.92
CA GLY A 174 -5.10 -2.03 20.02
C GLY A 174 -3.60 -2.24 19.81
N ASP A 175 -3.19 -3.18 18.94
CA ASP A 175 -1.81 -3.30 18.45
C ASP A 175 -1.62 -2.50 17.15
N ALA A 176 -1.57 -1.18 17.26
CA ALA A 176 -1.35 -0.28 16.12
C ALA A 176 0.13 -0.27 15.67
N GLY A 177 0.76 -1.43 15.50
CA GLY A 177 2.15 -1.59 15.09
C GLY A 177 2.29 -1.93 13.61
N LEU A 178 3.32 -1.37 12.95
CA LEU A 178 3.82 -1.85 11.67
C LEU A 178 5.01 -2.79 11.92
N TYR A 179 4.97 -3.96 11.30
CA TYR A 179 5.96 -5.02 11.50
C TYR A 179 6.60 -5.46 10.18
N LEU A 180 7.87 -5.84 10.26
CA LEU A 180 8.50 -6.72 9.28
C LEU A 180 8.29 -8.17 9.71
N VAL A 181 7.81 -9.01 8.80
CA VAL A 181 7.48 -10.42 9.05
C VAL A 181 8.59 -11.33 8.53
N ASN A 182 9.16 -12.16 9.40
CA ASN A 182 10.10 -13.21 8.99
C ASN A 182 9.33 -14.37 8.33
N GLN A 183 9.50 -14.50 7.02
CA GLN A 183 8.82 -15.49 6.17
C GLN A 183 9.22 -16.96 6.46
N THR A 184 10.24 -17.21 7.28
CA THR A 184 10.71 -18.56 7.62
C THR A 184 10.43 -18.94 9.06
N THR A 185 10.32 -17.97 9.98
CA THR A 185 10.12 -18.24 11.42
C THR A 185 8.81 -17.68 11.97
N ALA A 186 8.09 -16.85 11.21
CA ALA A 186 6.95 -16.05 11.67
C ALA A 186 7.29 -15.02 12.77
N GLU A 187 8.57 -14.78 13.05
CA GLU A 187 8.98 -13.73 13.98
C GLU A 187 8.67 -12.34 13.41
N LEU A 188 8.16 -11.46 14.27
CA LEU A 188 7.86 -10.08 13.94
C LEU A 188 8.95 -9.15 14.46
N THR A 189 9.39 -8.23 13.62
CA THR A 189 10.24 -7.10 14.02
C THR A 189 9.42 -5.82 13.93
N LEU A 190 9.14 -5.19 15.07
CA LEU A 190 8.43 -3.90 15.11
C LEU A 190 9.26 -2.83 14.39
N ILE A 191 8.68 -2.20 13.39
CA ILE A 191 9.24 -1.03 12.70
C ILE A 191 8.87 0.22 13.49
N GLY A 192 7.60 0.36 13.86
CA GLY A 192 7.12 1.46 14.67
C GLY A 192 5.60 1.44 14.82
N LEU A 193 5.07 2.36 15.61
CA LEU A 193 3.64 2.49 15.84
C LEU A 193 3.02 3.40 14.78
N LEU A 194 1.79 3.08 14.34
CA LEU A 194 1.03 3.86 13.38
C LEU A 194 0.74 5.29 13.86
N GLY A 195 0.73 5.52 15.18
CA GLY A 195 0.43 6.84 15.75
C GLY A 195 -1.05 7.24 15.64
N ILE A 196 -1.90 6.32 15.17
CA ILE A 196 -3.35 6.43 15.10
C ILE A 196 -4.00 5.37 16.00
N LYS A 197 -5.25 5.60 16.38
CA LYS A 197 -6.02 4.64 17.16
C LYS A 197 -6.56 3.56 16.21
N ALA A 198 -6.31 2.28 16.50
CA ALA A 198 -6.83 1.15 15.74
C ALA A 198 -7.84 0.39 16.62
N ASP A 199 -9.09 0.85 16.66
CA ASP A 199 -10.15 0.24 17.47
C ASP A 199 -11.04 -0.72 16.67
N SER A 200 -11.02 -0.59 15.34
CA SER A 200 -11.66 -1.52 14.43
C SER A 200 -10.85 -2.81 14.38
N PRO A 201 -11.49 -3.99 14.36
CA PRO A 201 -10.82 -5.26 14.12
C PRO A 201 -10.56 -5.48 12.62
N PHE A 202 -10.91 -4.51 11.77
CA PHE A 202 -10.63 -4.51 10.35
C PHE A 202 -9.50 -3.53 10.05
N GLY A 203 -8.42 -4.11 9.53
CA GLY A 203 -7.31 -3.41 8.91
C GLY A 203 -6.98 -4.03 7.57
N ALA A 204 -6.30 -3.29 6.72
CA ALA A 204 -5.67 -3.85 5.52
C ALA A 204 -4.40 -3.07 5.18
N LEU A 205 -3.50 -3.69 4.41
CA LEU A 205 -2.22 -3.10 4.05
C LEU A 205 -1.92 -3.36 2.57
N ALA A 206 -1.47 -2.34 1.83
CA ALA A 206 -1.05 -2.50 0.44
C ALA A 206 0.10 -1.55 0.10
N PHE A 207 1.07 -2.03 -0.68
CA PHE A 207 2.00 -1.13 -1.38
C PHE A 207 1.42 -0.75 -2.72
N GLY A 208 1.34 0.55 -3.01
CA GLY A 208 1.08 1.07 -4.35
C GLY A 208 2.21 0.75 -5.32
N ALA A 209 1.94 0.88 -6.62
CA ALA A 209 2.90 0.69 -7.69
C ALA A 209 4.07 1.70 -7.63
N ASP A 210 3.88 2.84 -6.96
CA ASP A 210 4.91 3.84 -6.67
C ASP A 210 5.76 3.51 -5.43
N GLY A 211 5.43 2.45 -4.70
CA GLY A 211 6.08 2.03 -3.47
C GLY A 211 5.59 2.74 -2.21
N ALA A 212 4.55 3.59 -2.30
CA ALA A 212 3.89 4.12 -1.12
C ALA A 212 3.12 3.02 -0.39
N LEU A 213 3.18 3.01 0.94
CA LEU A 213 2.46 2.06 1.78
C LEU A 213 1.14 2.67 2.23
N TYR A 214 0.05 1.97 1.98
CA TYR A 214 -1.30 2.37 2.32
C TYR A 214 -1.91 1.40 3.31
N THR A 215 -2.70 1.91 4.24
CA THR A 215 -3.49 1.09 5.16
C THR A 215 -4.90 1.64 5.31
N SER A 216 -5.89 0.76 5.42
CA SER A 216 -7.21 1.12 5.92
C SER A 216 -7.30 0.74 7.39
N VAL A 217 -7.64 1.70 8.26
CA VAL A 217 -7.88 1.47 9.69
C VAL A 217 -9.07 2.34 10.10
N ASN A 218 -10.05 1.75 10.81
CA ASN A 218 -11.33 2.40 11.13
C ASN A 218 -11.98 3.03 9.88
N ASP A 219 -11.98 2.29 8.77
CA ASP A 219 -12.57 2.72 7.49
C ASP A 219 -11.98 3.99 6.88
N ARG A 220 -10.81 4.45 7.34
CA ARG A 220 -10.07 5.58 6.76
C ARG A 220 -8.81 5.08 6.08
N LEU A 221 -8.45 5.72 4.96
CA LEU A 221 -7.19 5.44 4.26
C LEU A 221 -6.06 6.33 4.78
N TYR A 222 -4.96 5.70 5.13
CA TYR A 222 -3.72 6.36 5.55
C TYR A 222 -2.58 5.95 4.65
N MET A 223 -1.64 6.87 4.48
CA MET A 223 -0.30 6.56 3.99
C MET A 223 0.61 6.31 5.19
N VAL A 224 1.42 5.27 5.13
CA VAL A 224 2.32 4.86 6.22
C VAL A 224 3.76 5.01 5.77
N ASP A 225 4.59 5.62 6.61
CA ASP A 225 6.03 5.59 6.42
C ASP A 225 6.56 4.20 6.78
N ALA A 226 6.92 3.41 5.76
CA ALA A 226 7.42 2.04 5.94
C ALA A 226 8.74 1.93 6.73
N MET A 227 9.44 3.04 6.98
CA MET A 227 10.67 3.08 7.78
C MET A 227 10.42 3.40 9.25
N THR A 228 9.37 4.16 9.55
CA THR A 228 9.07 4.64 10.92
C THR A 228 7.77 4.08 11.49
N GLY A 229 6.93 3.48 10.65
CA GLY A 229 5.60 3.02 10.99
C GLY A 229 4.55 4.13 11.09
N VAL A 230 4.92 5.41 11.03
CA VAL A 230 3.97 6.51 11.28
C VAL A 230 2.96 6.63 10.14
N ALA A 231 1.67 6.63 10.47
CA ALA A 231 0.58 6.85 9.54
C ALA A 231 0.21 8.35 9.46
N ALA A 232 -0.05 8.81 8.24
CA ALA A 232 -0.61 10.11 7.93
C ALA A 232 -1.89 9.90 7.11
N GLU A 233 -2.97 10.56 7.52
CA GLU A 233 -4.24 10.52 6.80
C GLU A 233 -4.08 11.18 5.43
N ILE A 234 -4.67 10.57 4.39
CA ILE A 234 -4.54 11.06 3.00
C ILE A 234 -5.31 12.36 2.79
N ASP A 235 -6.57 12.40 3.24
CA ASP A 235 -7.38 13.62 3.21
C ASP A 235 -8.26 13.70 4.47
N PRO A 236 -7.94 14.60 5.42
CA PRO A 236 -8.73 14.75 6.64
C PRO A 236 -10.13 15.35 6.39
N LEU A 237 -10.41 15.83 5.17
CA LEU A 237 -11.74 16.30 4.77
C LEU A 237 -12.67 15.16 4.35
N VAL A 238 -12.11 13.99 4.03
CA VAL A 238 -12.87 12.77 3.77
C VAL A 238 -13.09 12.05 5.10
N LEU A 239 -14.35 11.82 5.45
CA LEU A 239 -14.71 11.25 6.76
C LEU A 239 -14.32 9.77 6.88
N ASP A 240 -14.37 9.03 5.78
CA ASP A 240 -14.00 7.63 5.67
C ASP A 240 -13.97 7.27 4.17
N ILE A 241 -13.59 6.04 3.87
CA ILE A 241 -13.58 5.47 2.51
C ILE A 241 -15.01 5.46 1.91
N GLY A 242 -16.07 5.72 2.68
CA GLY A 242 -17.47 5.62 2.25
C GLY A 242 -18.03 4.21 2.37
N PHE A 243 -17.25 3.28 2.93
CA PHE A 243 -17.56 1.87 3.12
C PHE A 243 -17.08 1.42 4.49
N SER A 244 -17.84 0.52 5.13
CA SER A 244 -17.50 -0.03 6.44
C SER A 244 -16.78 -1.38 6.36
N SER A 245 -15.94 -1.66 7.36
CA SER A 245 -15.25 -2.93 7.55
C SER A 245 -14.38 -3.33 6.35
N VAL A 246 -13.55 -2.41 5.89
CA VAL A 246 -12.57 -2.70 4.82
C VAL A 246 -11.48 -3.63 5.37
N SER A 247 -11.47 -4.90 4.94
CA SER A 247 -10.64 -5.99 5.46
C SER A 247 -9.59 -6.53 4.49
N GLY A 248 -9.45 -5.90 3.32
CA GLY A 248 -8.44 -6.24 2.34
C GLY A 248 -8.18 -5.07 1.42
N LEU A 249 -6.91 -4.83 1.09
CA LEU A 249 -6.48 -3.79 0.17
C LEU A 249 -5.43 -4.38 -0.78
N ALA A 250 -5.58 -4.11 -2.07
CA ALA A 250 -4.63 -4.56 -3.07
C ALA A 250 -4.37 -3.45 -4.09
N ALA A 251 -3.10 -3.17 -4.34
CA ALA A 251 -2.70 -2.40 -5.51
C ALA A 251 -2.44 -3.35 -6.67
N MET A 252 -3.00 -3.05 -7.84
CA MET A 252 -2.56 -3.74 -9.04
C MET A 252 -1.16 -3.23 -9.39
N ALA A 253 -0.14 -4.07 -9.19
CA ALA A 253 1.22 -3.74 -9.60
C ALA A 253 1.18 -3.27 -11.06
N GLY A 254 1.60 -2.02 -11.28
CA GLY A 254 1.19 -1.25 -12.44
C GLY A 254 1.23 -2.02 -13.75
N ALA A 255 0.18 -1.85 -14.55
CA ALA A 255 0.29 -1.90 -16.00
C ALA A 255 1.41 -0.92 -16.40
N SER A 256 2.64 -1.41 -16.42
CA SER A 256 3.81 -0.61 -16.70
C SER A 256 3.69 -0.06 -18.12
N GLY A 257 3.56 1.25 -18.25
CA GLY A 257 3.88 1.96 -19.49
C GLY A 257 2.76 2.75 -20.14
N ALA A 258 2.34 3.86 -19.52
CA ALA A 258 2.50 5.09 -20.29
C ALA A 258 4.01 5.41 -20.24
N VAL A 259 4.75 4.87 -21.21
CA VAL A 259 6.11 5.36 -21.48
C VAL A 259 5.97 6.88 -21.57
N PRO A 260 6.68 7.69 -20.76
CA PRO A 260 6.73 9.11 -21.01
C PRO A 260 7.26 9.25 -22.43
N GLU A 261 6.42 9.65 -23.39
CA GLU A 261 6.94 10.03 -24.69
C GLU A 261 8.05 11.04 -24.40
N PRO A 262 9.29 10.81 -24.86
CA PRO A 262 10.37 11.75 -24.59
C PRO A 262 9.86 13.09 -25.08
N SER A 263 9.65 14.02 -24.14
CA SER A 263 8.79 15.19 -24.36
C SER A 263 8.98 15.69 -25.79
N THR A 264 7.95 15.54 -26.63
CA THR A 264 8.02 16.00 -28.02
C THR A 264 8.48 17.46 -28.05
N TYR A 265 8.11 18.21 -27.00
CA TYR A 265 8.62 19.54 -26.68
C TYR A 265 10.14 19.61 -26.42
N GLY A 266 10.75 18.71 -25.65
CA GLY A 266 12.20 18.67 -25.43
C GLY A 266 12.99 18.37 -26.71
N LEU A 267 12.51 17.43 -27.53
CA LEU A 267 13.10 17.12 -28.84
C LEU A 267 12.90 18.26 -29.86
N MET A 268 11.73 18.89 -29.89
CA MET A 268 11.47 20.06 -30.73
C MET A 268 12.29 21.28 -30.28
N SER A 269 12.49 21.47 -28.97
CA SER A 269 13.32 22.55 -28.43
C SER A 269 14.79 22.36 -28.77
N ALA A 270 15.32 21.15 -28.62
CA ALA A 270 16.68 20.82 -29.03
C ALA A 270 16.87 20.98 -30.55
N GLY A 271 15.89 20.53 -31.34
CA GLY A 271 15.88 20.73 -32.79
C GLY A 271 15.86 22.21 -33.20
N ALA A 272 15.00 23.03 -32.59
CA ALA A 272 14.93 24.46 -32.84
C ALA A 272 16.24 25.18 -32.49
N CYS A 273 16.86 24.84 -31.35
CA CYS A 273 18.17 25.36 -30.96
C CYS A 273 19.26 25.01 -31.99
N LEU A 274 19.29 23.78 -32.50
CA LEU A 274 20.27 23.37 -33.51
C LEU A 274 20.06 24.12 -34.84
N VAL A 275 18.81 24.32 -35.26
CA VAL A 275 18.47 25.12 -36.46
C VAL A 275 18.91 26.57 -36.30
N LEU A 276 18.65 27.19 -35.14
CA LEU A 276 19.06 28.57 -34.86
C LEU A 276 20.59 28.73 -34.86
N VAL A 277 21.33 27.78 -34.26
CA VAL A 277 22.79 27.77 -34.28
C VAL A 277 23.33 27.64 -35.71
N TYR A 278 22.74 26.75 -36.53
CA TYR A 278 23.11 26.57 -37.93
C TYR A 278 22.87 27.84 -38.77
N LEU A 279 21.70 28.46 -38.63
CA LEU A 279 21.35 29.68 -39.36
C LEU A 279 22.27 30.85 -38.98
N LYS A 280 22.62 30.99 -37.69
CA LYS A 280 23.57 32.01 -37.22
C LYS A 280 24.96 31.83 -37.85
N ARG A 281 25.48 30.60 -37.88
CA ARG A 281 26.78 30.29 -38.51
C ARG A 281 26.79 30.62 -40.01
N ARG A 282 25.71 30.29 -40.72
CA ARG A 282 25.58 30.58 -42.17
C ARG A 282 25.52 32.07 -42.48
N LYS A 283 24.93 32.88 -41.61
CA LYS A 283 24.89 34.34 -41.78
C LYS A 283 26.27 34.98 -41.56
N GLN A 284 27.03 34.48 -40.59
CA GLN A 284 28.39 34.95 -40.32
C GLN A 284 29.37 34.61 -41.45
N SER A 285 29.27 33.42 -42.06
CA SER A 285 30.14 33.07 -43.18
C SER A 285 29.91 33.90 -44.45
N LYS A 286 28.67 34.36 -44.68
CA LYS A 286 28.35 35.27 -45.80
C LYS A 286 28.76 36.72 -45.57
N ALA A 287 28.96 37.14 -44.33
CA ALA A 287 29.40 38.50 -44.01
C ALA A 287 30.93 38.66 -44.01
N ALA A 288 31.66 37.53 -44.01
CA ALA A 288 33.12 37.49 -44.03
C ALA A 288 33.70 37.23 -45.44
N ALA A 289 32.84 37.12 -46.46
CA ALA A 289 33.19 37.00 -47.87
C ALA A 289 32.76 38.28 -48.60
#